data_AF-A0A4T0VMK7-F1
#
_entry.id   AF-A0A4T0VMK7-F1
#
_cell.length_a   1.000
_cell.length_b   1.000
_cell.length_c   1.000
_cell.angle_alpha   90.00
_cell.angle_beta   90.00
_cell.angle_gamma   90.00
#
_symmetry.space_group_name_H-M   'P 1'
#
loop_
_entity.id
_entity.type
_entity.pdbx_description
1 polymer ?
#
loop_
_entity_poly.entity_id
_entity_poly.type
_entity_poly.pdbx_seq_one_letter_code
_entity_poly.pdbx_strand_id
1 'polypeptide(L)'
;MSSSSSSSPTPLLRPPSTRTLWIADNWTSILGGTVLVHLAHYQYLTRVRTPNPNPLKNARFWAVAGGGWMLSYLGIITGIAVAQAKVNHYRDPESSFLYADDR
;
A
#
# COMPACT_ATOMS: atom_id res chain seq x y z
N MET A 1 34.47 40.90 -0.79
CA MET A 1 33.14 40.35 -0.48
C MET A 1 33.11 38.93 -1.00
N SER A 2 33.39 37.96 -0.13
CA SER A 2 33.34 36.54 -0.49
C SER A 2 32.06 35.98 0.13
N SER A 3 31.06 35.79 -0.71
CA SER A 3 29.78 35.18 -0.32
C SER A 3 30.02 33.70 -0.05
N SER A 4 30.13 33.33 1.23
CA SER A 4 30.09 31.94 1.68
C SER A 4 28.68 31.40 1.42
N SER A 5 28.53 30.67 0.32
CA SER A 5 27.35 29.85 0.06
C SER A 5 27.28 28.76 1.14
N SER A 6 26.44 28.99 2.14
CA SER A 6 26.02 27.97 3.10
C SER A 6 25.26 26.90 2.34
N SER A 7 25.95 25.87 1.86
CA SER A 7 25.32 24.63 1.43
C SER A 7 24.71 24.02 2.69
N SER A 8 23.41 24.24 2.91
CA SER A 8 22.66 23.46 3.88
C SER A 8 22.93 21.98 3.60
N PRO A 9 23.40 21.19 4.57
CA PRO A 9 23.53 19.76 4.38
C PRO A 9 22.11 19.22 4.39
N THR A 10 21.46 19.19 3.22
CA THR A 10 20.23 18.41 3.07
C THR A 10 20.65 16.98 3.39
N PRO A 11 20.17 16.38 4.50
CA PRO A 11 20.58 15.03 4.84
C PRO A 11 20.14 14.12 3.69
N LEU A 12 21.09 13.35 3.16
CA LEU A 12 20.83 12.42 2.07
C LEU A 12 19.65 11.50 2.46
N LEU A 13 18.69 11.37 1.56
CA LEU A 13 17.55 10.49 1.75
C LEU A 13 18.02 9.03 1.73
N ARG A 14 17.40 8.20 2.56
CA ARG A 14 17.69 6.76 2.55
C ARG A 14 17.03 6.11 1.34
N PRO A 15 17.74 5.25 0.58
CA PRO A 15 17.14 4.53 -0.53
C PRO A 15 15.93 3.68 -0.08
N PRO A 16 14.96 3.41 -0.97
CA PRO A 16 13.83 2.55 -0.66
C PRO A 16 14.29 1.17 -0.18
N SER A 17 13.62 0.62 0.83
CA SER A 17 13.92 -0.74 1.29
C SER A 17 13.63 -1.78 0.20
N THR A 18 14.27 -2.95 0.25
CA THR A 18 13.99 -4.07 -0.66
C THR A 18 12.50 -4.43 -0.71
N ARG A 19 11.81 -4.36 0.43
CA ARG A 19 10.35 -4.57 0.49
C ARG A 19 9.59 -3.52 -0.32
N THR A 20 9.98 -2.25 -0.21
CA THR A 20 9.34 -1.14 -0.94
C THR A 20 9.52 -1.30 -2.44
N LEU A 21 10.72 -1.67 -2.90
CA LEU A 21 10.99 -1.97 -4.30
C LEU A 21 10.14 -3.14 -4.79
N TRP A 22 10.11 -4.25 -4.03
CA TRP A 22 9.29 -5.41 -4.40
C TRP A 22 7.80 -5.08 -4.52
N ILE A 23 7.24 -4.31 -3.57
CA ILE A 23 5.83 -3.88 -3.64
C ILE A 23 5.58 -3.04 -4.90
N ALA A 24 6.45 -2.07 -5.18
CA ALA A 24 6.32 -1.20 -6.34
C ALA A 24 6.40 -1.98 -7.66
N ASP A 25 7.22 -3.04 -7.71
CA ASP A 25 7.41 -3.85 -8.92
C ASP A 25 6.31 -4.94 -9.09
N ASN A 26 5.61 -5.33 -8.01
CA ASN A 26 4.62 -6.43 -8.00
C ASN A 26 3.19 -5.99 -7.65
N TRP A 27 2.90 -4.68 -7.67
CA TRP A 27 1.64 -4.13 -7.18
C TRP A 27 0.38 -4.70 -7.85
N THR A 28 0.45 -5.03 -9.15
CA THR A 28 -0.66 -5.64 -9.90
C THR A 28 -1.02 -7.02 -9.35
N SER A 29 -0.02 -7.84 -9.04
CA SER A 29 -0.20 -9.15 -8.40
C SER A 29 -0.79 -9.03 -7.00
N ILE A 30 -0.39 -8.02 -6.23
CA ILE A 30 -0.95 -7.74 -4.91
C ILE A 30 -2.45 -7.41 -5.04
N LEU A 31 -2.83 -6.54 -5.97
CA LEU A 31 -4.25 -6.21 -6.21
C LEU A 31 -5.04 -7.43 -6.70
N GLY A 32 -4.51 -8.15 -7.69
CA GLY A 32 -5.14 -9.36 -8.22
C GLY A 32 -5.37 -10.41 -7.14
N GLY A 33 -4.33 -10.70 -6.35
CA GLY A 33 -4.43 -11.62 -5.21
C GLY A 33 -5.46 -11.16 -4.17
N THR A 34 -5.49 -9.87 -3.87
CA THR A 34 -6.48 -9.30 -2.92
C THR A 34 -7.91 -9.51 -3.41
N VAL A 35 -8.19 -9.28 -4.69
CA VAL A 35 -9.52 -9.52 -5.28
C VAL A 35 -9.89 -11.00 -5.21
N LEU A 36 -8.96 -11.91 -5.50
CA LEU A 36 -9.19 -13.35 -5.41
C LEU A 36 -9.50 -13.80 -3.97
N VAL A 37 -8.73 -13.31 -2.99
CA VAL A 37 -8.99 -13.61 -1.57
C VAL A 37 -10.34 -13.05 -1.14
N HIS A 38 -10.70 -11.86 -1.59
CA HIS A 38 -11.99 -11.25 -1.28
C HIS A 38 -13.17 -12.08 -1.83
N LEU A 39 -13.07 -12.52 -3.08
CA LEU A 39 -14.05 -13.42 -3.68
C LEU A 39 -14.14 -14.75 -2.92
N ALA A 40 -12.99 -15.38 -2.64
CA ALA A 40 -12.94 -16.64 -1.90
C ALA A 40 -13.54 -16.50 -0.49
N HIS A 41 -13.30 -15.38 0.19
CA HIS A 41 -13.87 -15.09 1.49
C HIS A 41 -15.40 -14.94 1.41
N TYR A 42 -15.93 -14.20 0.44
CA TYR A 42 -17.39 -14.11 0.25
C TYR A 42 -18.02 -15.47 -0.05
N GLN A 43 -17.40 -16.26 -0.94
CA GLN A 43 -17.86 -17.61 -1.23
C GLN A 43 -17.87 -18.48 0.03
N TYR A 44 -16.81 -18.43 0.84
CA TYR A 44 -16.74 -19.13 2.12
C TYR A 44 -17.85 -18.70 3.07
N LEU A 45 -18.05 -17.40 3.27
CA LEU A 45 -19.11 -16.87 4.15
C LEU A 45 -20.50 -17.31 3.69
N THR A 46 -20.78 -17.32 2.39
CA THR A 46 -22.08 -17.77 1.88
C THR A 46 -22.31 -19.27 2.06
N ARG A 47 -21.26 -20.09 2.06
CA ARG A 47 -21.37 -21.55 2.26
C ARG A 47 -21.56 -21.93 3.73
N VAL A 48 -20.83 -21.26 4.63
CA VAL A 48 -20.79 -21.64 6.05
C VAL A 48 -21.88 -20.95 6.86
N ARG A 49 -22.36 -19.79 6.41
CA ARG A 49 -23.29 -18.99 7.20
C ARG A 49 -24.74 -19.29 6.85
N THR A 50 -25.44 -19.91 7.79
CA THR A 50 -26.91 -19.98 7.76
C THR A 50 -27.49 -18.58 8.05
N PRO A 51 -28.42 -18.07 7.22
CA PRO A 51 -29.07 -16.78 7.46
C PRO A 51 -29.78 -16.76 8.81
N ASN A 52 -29.57 -15.71 9.61
CA ASN A 52 -30.35 -15.53 10.83
C ASN A 52 -31.78 -15.11 10.44
N PRO A 53 -32.84 -15.60 11.12
CA PRO A 53 -34.20 -15.13 10.87
C PRO A 53 -34.39 -13.63 11.15
N ASN A 54 -33.52 -13.01 11.96
CA ASN A 54 -33.53 -11.58 12.20
C ASN A 54 -32.71 -10.83 11.11
N PRO A 55 -33.36 -10.01 10.26
CA PRO A 55 -32.69 -9.31 9.16
C PRO A 55 -31.68 -8.27 9.64
N LEU A 56 -31.88 -7.63 10.80
CA LEU A 56 -30.94 -6.64 11.35
C LEU A 56 -29.61 -7.30 11.77
N LYS A 57 -29.67 -8.53 12.30
CA LYS A 57 -28.45 -9.29 12.66
C LYS A 57 -27.66 -9.71 11.41
N ASN A 58 -28.35 -10.02 10.30
CA ASN A 58 -27.70 -10.29 9.03
C ASN A 58 -27.04 -9.03 8.47
N ALA A 59 -27.77 -7.90 8.45
CA ALA A 59 -27.28 -6.62 7.96
C ALA A 59 -26.04 -6.14 8.72
N ARG A 60 -26.08 -6.20 10.06
CA ARG A 60 -24.95 -5.78 10.90
C ARG A 60 -23.68 -6.59 10.64
N PHE A 61 -23.80 -7.90 10.44
CA PHE A 61 -22.65 -8.72 10.06
C PHE A 61 -22.10 -8.33 8.69
N TRP A 62 -22.96 -8.19 7.68
CA TRP A 62 -22.51 -7.86 6.33
C TRP A 62 -21.91 -6.45 6.26
N ALA A 63 -22.41 -5.52 7.07
CA ALA A 63 -21.81 -4.21 7.25
C ALA A 63 -20.40 -4.29 7.86
N VAL A 64 -20.19 -5.12 8.89
CA VAL A 64 -18.86 -5.33 9.48
C VAL A 64 -17.92 -6.03 8.50
N ALA A 65 -18.37 -7.09 7.84
CA ALA A 65 -17.58 -7.82 6.85
C ALA A 65 -17.18 -6.91 5.67
N GLY A 66 -18.13 -6.16 5.11
CA GLY A 66 -17.88 -5.19 4.04
C GLY A 66 -16.99 -4.04 4.49
N GLY A 67 -17.22 -3.51 5.69
CA GLY A 67 -16.39 -2.44 6.27
C GLY A 67 -14.94 -2.89 6.50
N GLY A 68 -14.73 -4.12 6.98
CA GLY A 68 -13.39 -4.71 7.12
C GLY A 68 -12.64 -4.77 5.79
N TRP A 69 -13.31 -5.23 4.74
CA TRP A 69 -12.73 -5.26 3.39
C TRP A 69 -12.41 -3.88 2.83
N MET A 70 -13.28 -2.90 3.05
CA MET A 70 -13.04 -1.51 2.65
C MET A 70 -11.75 -0.97 3.27
N LEU A 71 -11.55 -1.18 4.57
CA LEU A 71 -10.32 -0.78 5.27
C LEU A 71 -9.09 -1.52 4.74
N SER A 72 -9.21 -2.82 4.44
CA SER A 72 -8.12 -3.59 3.85
C SER A 72 -7.70 -3.05 2.48
N TYR A 73 -8.65 -2.73 1.59
CA TYR A 73 -8.34 -2.13 0.29
C TYR A 73 -7.67 -0.77 0.42
N LEU A 74 -8.19 0.11 1.29
CA LEU A 74 -7.58 1.41 1.54
C LEU A 74 -6.13 1.27 2.01
N GLY A 75 -5.85 0.34 2.93
CA GLY A 75 -4.50 0.05 3.40
C GLY A 75 -3.57 -0.44 2.27
N ILE A 76 -4.05 -1.38 1.45
CA ILE A 76 -3.27 -1.95 0.35
C ILE A 76 -2.97 -0.90 -0.72
N ILE A 77 -3.97 -0.13 -1.16
CA ILE A 77 -3.81 0.92 -2.15
C ILE A 77 -2.86 2.01 -1.63
N THR A 78 -3.01 2.42 -0.37
CA THR A 78 -2.11 3.40 0.26
C THR A 78 -0.68 2.88 0.31
N GLY A 79 -0.47 1.62 0.71
CA GLY A 79 0.84 1.00 0.76
C GLY A 79 1.52 0.94 -0.61
N ILE A 80 0.76 0.57 -1.66
CA ILE A 80 1.22 0.56 -3.05
C ILE A 80 1.58 1.98 -3.50
N ALA A 81 0.70 2.96 -3.28
CA ALA A 81 0.91 4.34 -3.70
C ALA A 81 2.17 4.95 -3.06
N VAL A 82 2.36 4.72 -1.75
CA VAL A 82 3.57 5.15 -1.04
C VAL A 82 4.82 4.45 -1.58
N ALA A 83 4.74 3.15 -1.88
CA ALA A 83 5.86 2.42 -2.44
C ALA A 83 6.22 2.93 -3.85
N GLN A 84 5.23 3.14 -4.71
CA GLN A 84 5.42 3.70 -6.04
C GLN A 84 6.01 5.12 -5.97
N ALA A 85 5.48 5.99 -5.10
CA ALA A 85 6.01 7.35 -4.94
C ALA A 85 7.49 7.35 -4.51
N LYS A 86 7.85 6.51 -3.53
CA LYS A 86 9.24 6.39 -3.05
C LYS A 86 10.18 5.85 -4.12
N VAL A 87 9.73 4.85 -4.88
CA VAL A 87 10.55 4.22 -5.91
C VAL A 87 10.67 5.11 -7.15
N ASN A 88 9.62 5.82 -7.53
CA ASN A 88 9.65 6.77 -8.63
C ASN A 88 10.60 7.94 -8.31
N HIS A 89 10.52 8.51 -7.10
CA HIS A 89 11.45 9.56 -6.66
C HIS A 89 12.91 9.04 -6.56
N TYR A 90 13.11 7.77 -6.21
CA TYR A 90 14.46 7.18 -6.20
C TYR A 90 15.01 6.92 -7.61
N ARG A 91 14.15 6.50 -8.56
CA ARG A 91 14.53 6.17 -9.94
C ARG A 91 14.57 7.40 -10.87
N ASP A 92 14.05 8.54 -10.42
CA ASP A 92 14.01 9.77 -11.20
C ASP A 92 15.41 10.42 -11.26
N PRO A 93 15.97 10.67 -12.46
CA PRO A 93 17.30 11.25 -12.63
C PRO A 93 17.44 12.66 -12.02
N GLU A 94 16.35 13.41 -11.88
CA GLU A 94 16.38 14.75 -11.28
C GLU A 94 16.35 14.73 -9.75
N SER A 95 16.09 13.60 -9.11
CA SER A 95 16.00 13.49 -7.65
C SER A 95 16.84 12.35 -7.07
N SER A 96 17.40 11.47 -7.92
CA SER A 96 18.26 10.35 -7.51
C SER A 96 19.53 10.81 -6.79
N PHE A 97 20.05 12.00 -7.09
CA PHE A 97 21.25 12.56 -6.44
C PHE A 97 21.05 12.89 -4.95
N LEU A 98 19.79 12.96 -4.49
CA LEU A 98 19.45 13.24 -3.09
C LEU A 98 19.62 12.01 -2.20
N TYR A 99 19.84 10.82 -2.77
CA TYR A 99 20.01 9.58 -2.03
C TYR A 99 21.49 9.27 -1.82
N ALA A 100 21.82 8.77 -0.64
CA ALA A 100 23.17 8.28 -0.38
C ALA A 100 23.43 7.03 -1.25
N ASP A 101 24.38 7.13 -2.16
CA ASP A 101 24.93 5.97 -2.86
C ASP A 101 25.87 5.29 -1.86
N ASP A 102 25.37 4.29 -1.11
CA ASP A 102 26.23 3.35 -0.39
C ASP A 102 26.92 2.46 -1.45
N ARG A 103 27.87 3.04 -2.20
CA ARG A 103 28.77 2.32 -3.12
C ARG A 103 30.17 2.24 -2.53
#